data_AF-A0A1Y0NB61-F1
#
_entry.id   AF-A0A1Y0NB61-F1
#
_cell.length_a   1.000
_cell.length_b   1.000
_cell.length_c   1.000
_cell.angle_alpha   90.00
_cell.angle_beta   90.00
_cell.angle_gamma   90.00
#
_symmetry.space_group_name_H-M   'P 1'
#
loop_
_entity.id
_entity.type
_entity.pdbx_description
1 polymer ?
#
loop_
_entity_poly.entity_id
_entity_poly.type
_entity_poly.pdbx_seq_one_letter_code
_entity_poly.pdbx_strand_id
1 'polypeptide(L)'
;MNYRTPILLLPALLLTACFSQPPTADDVAKLVQKRWNSYPDYKISKVKITELNCANREGKYLCEFMEDIEGTTQKFKMENLKTYILDVPYSKKSKSTMSLSKGDKGWIMERI
;
A
#
# COMPACT_ATOMS: atom_id res chain seq x y z
N MET A 1 -56.98 -37.87 -2.22
CA MET A 1 -56.82 -36.75 -1.26
C MET A 1 -55.42 -36.20 -1.44
N ASN A 2 -55.31 -35.00 -2.01
CA ASN A 2 -54.05 -34.34 -2.35
C ASN A 2 -53.64 -33.41 -1.20
N TYR A 3 -52.56 -33.72 -0.49
CA TYR A 3 -51.95 -32.79 0.46
C TYR A 3 -50.77 -32.08 -0.24
N ARG A 4 -51.01 -30.83 -0.65
CA ARG A 4 -49.95 -29.92 -1.11
C ARG A 4 -49.42 -29.18 0.11
N THR A 5 -48.19 -29.48 0.50
CA THR A 5 -47.42 -28.74 1.49
C THR A 5 -47.05 -27.36 0.93
N PRO A 6 -47.24 -26.27 1.68
CA PRO A 6 -46.75 -24.96 1.27
C PRO A 6 -45.23 -24.92 1.48
N ILE A 7 -44.48 -24.85 0.39
CA ILE A 7 -43.03 -24.56 0.43
C ILE A 7 -42.89 -23.10 0.84
N LEU A 8 -42.50 -22.89 2.10
CA LEU A 8 -42.03 -21.62 2.63
C LEU A 8 -40.77 -21.21 1.83
N LEU A 9 -40.93 -20.27 0.91
CA LEU A 9 -39.83 -19.56 0.27
C LEU A 9 -39.22 -18.62 1.32
N LEU A 10 -38.22 -19.10 2.08
CA LEU A 10 -37.33 -18.22 2.81
C LEU A 10 -36.53 -17.41 1.78
N PRO A 11 -36.53 -16.07 1.83
CA PRO A 11 -35.55 -15.29 1.10
C PRO A 11 -34.18 -15.58 1.71
N ALA A 12 -33.34 -16.28 0.96
CA ALA A 12 -31.92 -16.38 1.24
C ALA A 12 -31.34 -14.96 1.21
N LEU A 13 -31.19 -14.35 2.39
CA LEU A 13 -30.33 -13.19 2.58
C LEU A 13 -28.92 -13.61 2.15
N LEU A 14 -28.56 -13.25 0.92
CA LEU A 14 -27.19 -13.20 0.47
C LEU A 14 -26.46 -12.20 1.38
N LEU A 15 -25.86 -12.74 2.45
CA LEU A 15 -24.78 -12.09 3.17
C LEU A 15 -23.60 -12.02 2.19
N THR A 16 -23.60 -11.01 1.31
CA THR A 16 -22.37 -10.56 0.70
C THR A 16 -21.51 -10.07 1.84
N ALA A 17 -20.62 -10.93 2.35
CA ALA A 17 -19.50 -10.47 3.14
C ALA A 17 -18.86 -9.35 2.33
N CYS A 18 -18.93 -8.12 2.84
CA CYS A 18 -18.20 -6.98 2.29
C CYS A 18 -16.72 -7.30 2.43
N PHE A 19 -16.18 -8.11 1.53
CA PHE A 19 -14.75 -8.19 1.32
C PHE A 19 -14.34 -6.77 0.98
N SER A 20 -13.56 -6.15 1.88
CA SER A 20 -12.97 -4.85 1.62
C SER A 20 -12.29 -4.93 0.26
N GLN A 21 -12.55 -3.96 -0.61
CA GLN A 21 -11.90 -3.94 -1.92
C GLN A 21 -10.37 -3.98 -1.73
N PRO A 22 -9.61 -4.66 -2.60
CA PRO A 22 -8.15 -4.65 -2.51
C PRO A 22 -7.61 -3.22 -2.64
N PRO A 23 -6.42 -2.93 -2.07
CA PRO A 23 -5.80 -1.63 -2.21
C PRO A 23 -5.45 -1.33 -3.66
N THR A 24 -5.59 -0.07 -4.06
CA THR A 24 -5.22 0.39 -5.41
C THR A 24 -3.73 0.73 -5.49
N ALA A 25 -3.19 0.84 -6.72
CA ALA A 25 -1.82 1.31 -6.92
C ALA A 25 -1.56 2.70 -6.33
N ASP A 26 -2.57 3.58 -6.35
CA ASP A 26 -2.49 4.92 -5.75
C ASP A 26 -2.48 4.87 -4.21
N ASP A 27 -3.27 3.98 -3.61
CA ASP A 27 -3.23 3.74 -2.16
C ASP A 27 -1.83 3.29 -1.71
N VAL A 28 -1.27 2.31 -2.43
CA VAL A 28 0.08 1.80 -2.15
C VAL A 28 1.14 2.88 -2.40
N ALA A 29 1.01 3.67 -3.46
CA ALA A 29 1.95 4.76 -3.78
C ALA A 29 2.03 5.78 -2.64
N LYS A 30 0.89 6.20 -2.10
CA LYS A 30 0.83 7.15 -0.97
C LYS A 30 1.49 6.57 0.29
N LEU A 31 1.26 5.29 0.56
CA LEU A 31 1.88 4.62 1.71
C LEU A 31 3.40 4.50 1.55
N VAL A 32 3.88 4.11 0.37
CA VAL A 32 5.31 4.04 0.05
C VAL A 32 5.94 5.43 0.13
N GLN A 33 5.32 6.46 -0.44
CA GLN A 33 5.82 7.83 -0.37
C GLN A 33 5.92 8.33 1.06
N LYS A 34 4.88 8.09 1.89
CA LYS A 34 4.89 8.41 3.31
C LYS A 34 6.01 7.68 4.05
N ARG A 35 6.23 6.40 3.76
CA ARG A 35 7.32 5.60 4.34
C ARG A 35 8.68 6.20 3.98
N TRP A 36 8.92 6.54 2.72
CA TRP A 36 10.19 7.12 2.32
C TRP A 36 10.45 8.50 2.93
N ASN A 37 9.44 9.35 2.98
CA ASN A 37 9.54 10.67 3.61
C ASN A 37 9.61 10.62 5.15
N SER A 38 9.47 9.43 5.76
CA SER A 38 9.77 9.25 7.18
C SER A 38 11.27 9.13 7.47
N TYR A 39 12.08 8.83 6.44
CA TYR A 39 13.54 8.87 6.56
C TYR A 39 14.02 10.33 6.40
N PRO A 40 14.74 10.90 7.37
CA PRO A 40 15.07 12.33 7.38
C PRO A 40 15.95 12.76 6.19
N ASP A 41 16.74 11.84 5.65
CA ASP A 41 17.66 12.10 4.53
C ASP A 41 16.96 12.06 3.17
N TYR A 42 15.66 11.81 3.09
CA TYR A 42 14.93 11.62 1.84
C TYR A 42 13.77 12.60 1.71
N LYS A 43 13.64 13.20 0.52
CA LYS A 43 12.48 14.00 0.11
C LYS A 43 11.98 13.45 -1.22
N ILE A 44 11.04 12.51 -1.14
CA ILE A 44 10.44 11.84 -2.28
C ILE A 44 9.27 12.67 -2.80
N SER A 45 9.43 13.16 -4.03
CA SER A 45 8.44 13.95 -4.75
C SER A 45 7.42 13.09 -5.49
N LYS A 46 7.82 11.89 -5.93
CA LYS A 46 6.98 11.04 -6.75
C LYS A 46 7.23 9.56 -6.46
N VAL A 47 6.14 8.82 -6.32
CA VAL A 47 6.14 7.36 -6.28
C VAL A 47 5.11 6.87 -7.27
N LYS A 48 5.51 5.93 -8.11
CA LYS A 48 4.62 5.21 -9.03
C LYS A 48 4.70 3.72 -8.71
N ILE A 49 3.53 3.11 -8.57
CA ILE A 49 3.39 1.68 -8.34
C ILE A 49 2.91 1.04 -9.63
N THR A 50 3.64 0.03 -10.10
CA THR A 50 3.26 -0.80 -11.25
C THR A 50 3.25 -2.27 -10.85
N GLU A 51 2.60 -3.11 -11.66
CA GLU A 51 2.57 -4.56 -11.43
C GLU A 51 2.05 -4.94 -10.04
N LEU A 52 1.04 -4.20 -9.54
CA LEU A 52 0.45 -4.45 -8.23
C LEU A 52 -0.37 -5.74 -8.26
N ASN A 53 0.03 -6.70 -7.43
CA ASN A 53 -0.71 -7.92 -7.18
C ASN A 53 -0.94 -8.08 -5.67
N CYS A 54 -2.20 -8.12 -5.25
CA CYS A 54 -2.58 -8.23 -3.84
C CYS A 54 -3.44 -9.47 -3.61
N ALA A 55 -3.01 -10.31 -2.67
CA ALA A 55 -3.77 -11.46 -2.21
C ALA A 55 -4.29 -11.22 -0.80
N ASN A 56 -5.59 -11.45 -0.57
CA ASN A 56 -6.15 -11.42 0.78
C ASN A 56 -5.76 -12.71 1.52
N ARG A 57 -5.21 -12.57 2.72
CA ARG A 57 -4.95 -13.64 3.69
C ARG A 57 -5.42 -13.18 5.06
N GLU A 58 -6.44 -13.84 5.60
CA GLU A 58 -6.92 -13.65 6.97
C GLU A 58 -7.25 -12.18 7.31
N GLY A 59 -7.87 -11.45 6.37
CA GLY A 59 -8.26 -10.06 6.59
C GLY A 59 -7.15 -9.03 6.33
N LYS A 60 -5.98 -9.47 5.86
CA LYS A 60 -4.88 -8.62 5.40
C LYS A 60 -4.63 -8.84 3.91
N TYR A 61 -4.13 -7.82 3.22
CA TYR A 61 -3.68 -7.91 1.84
C TYR A 61 -2.16 -7.98 1.79
N LEU A 62 -1.62 -9.10 1.33
CA LEU A 62 -0.21 -9.21 0.98
C LEU A 62 -0.05 -8.72 -0.46
N CYS A 63 0.59 -7.58 -0.63
CA CYS A 63 0.77 -6.92 -1.93
C CYS A 63 2.22 -6.99 -2.39
N GLU A 64 2.44 -7.54 -3.57
CA GLU A 64 3.69 -7.45 -4.32
C GLU A 64 3.54 -6.40 -5.42
N PHE A 65 4.57 -5.59 -5.62
CA PHE A 65 4.53 -4.52 -6.61
C PHE A 65 5.93 -4.05 -6.99
N MET A 66 6.02 -3.36 -8.13
CA MET A 66 7.19 -2.60 -8.54
C MET A 66 7.00 -1.14 -8.10
N GLU A 67 7.93 -0.65 -7.28
CA GLU A 67 8.02 0.77 -6.92
C GLU A 67 9.02 1.48 -7.85
N ASP A 68 8.60 2.63 -8.36
CA ASP A 68 9.42 3.59 -9.08
C ASP A 68 9.37 4.92 -8.33
N ILE A 69 10.51 5.34 -7.81
CA ILE A 69 10.66 6.43 -6.84
C ILE A 69 11.57 7.49 -7.44
N GLU A 70 11.13 8.74 -7.35
CA GLU A 70 11.90 9.92 -7.73
C GLU A 70 11.84 10.96 -6.60
N GLY A 71 12.99 11.58 -6.31
CA GLY A 71 13.09 12.63 -5.30
C GLY A 71 14.52 13.14 -5.12
N THR A 72 14.81 13.59 -3.91
CA THR A 72 16.16 14.00 -3.51
C THR A 72 16.57 13.32 -2.21
N THR A 73 17.88 13.17 -2.02
CA THR A 73 18.48 12.73 -0.76
C THR A 73 19.48 13.77 -0.26
N GLN A 74 19.52 13.97 1.05
CA GLN A 74 20.46 14.88 1.70
C GLN A 74 21.75 14.13 2.03
N LYS A 75 22.88 14.64 1.54
CA LYS A 75 24.21 14.11 1.85
C LYS A 75 25.06 15.16 2.54
N PHE A 76 25.82 14.72 3.53
CA PHE A 76 26.82 15.55 4.19
C PHE A 76 28.14 15.46 3.44
N LYS A 77 28.68 16.60 3.02
CA LYS A 77 30.04 16.71 2.48
C LYS A 77 30.88 17.56 3.42
N MET A 78 32.07 17.09 3.77
CA MET A 78 33.04 17.86 4.55
C MET A 78 34.21 18.24 3.66
N GLU A 79 34.52 19.54 3.59
CA GLU A 79 35.63 20.08 2.79
C GLU A 79 36.24 21.28 3.52
N ASN A 80 37.55 21.27 3.72
CA ASN A 80 38.30 22.32 4.44
C ASN A 80 37.66 22.71 5.80
N LEU A 81 37.32 21.70 6.62
CA LEU A 81 36.67 21.86 7.94
C LEU A 81 35.27 22.49 7.90
N LYS A 82 34.64 22.65 6.73
CA LYS A 82 33.25 23.09 6.57
C LYS A 82 32.35 21.92 6.16
N THR A 83 31.18 21.82 6.79
CA THR A 83 30.14 20.85 6.45
C THR A 83 29.09 21.50 5.56
N TYR A 84 28.76 20.82 4.47
CA TYR A 84 27.73 21.21 3.52
C TYR A 84 26.66 20.12 3.48
N ILE A 85 25.39 20.54 3.44
CA ILE A 85 24.27 19.66 3.13
C ILE A 85 24.01 19.81 1.62
N LEU A 86 24.10 18.71 0.89
CA LEU A 86 23.86 18.66 -0.54
C LEU A 86 22.58 17.88 -0.80
N ASP A 87 21.64 18.50 -1.51
CA ASP A 87 20.49 17.79 -2.06
C ASP A 87 20.92 17.12 -3.38
N VAL A 88 20.92 15.79 -3.39
CA VAL A 88 21.33 14.97 -4.55
C VAL A 88 20.09 14.28 -5.14
N PRO A 89 19.90 14.29 -6.47
CA PRO A 89 18.81 13.54 -7.10
C PRO A 89 18.85 12.07 -6.70
N TYR A 90 17.69 11.54 -6.34
CA TYR A 90 17.51 10.14 -5.98
C TYR A 90 16.46 9.51 -6.88
N SER A 91 16.81 8.38 -7.49
CA SER A 91 15.87 7.55 -8.22
C SER A 91 16.12 6.08 -7.90
N LYS A 92 15.03 5.33 -7.72
CA LYS A 92 15.07 3.90 -7.44
C LYS A 92 13.91 3.22 -8.12
N LYS A 93 14.19 2.08 -8.75
CA LYS A 93 13.19 1.12 -9.21
C LYS A 93 13.46 -0.22 -8.57
N SER A 94 12.48 -0.79 -7.87
CA SER A 94 12.66 -2.09 -7.21
C SER A 94 11.35 -2.83 -6.98
N LYS A 95 11.44 -4.16 -6.90
CA LYS A 95 10.33 -4.99 -6.41
C LYS A 95 10.23 -4.88 -4.89
N SER A 96 9.01 -4.76 -4.37
CA SER A 96 8.73 -4.72 -2.94
C SER A 96 7.47 -5.51 -2.59
N THR A 97 7.41 -5.96 -1.35
CA THR A 97 6.26 -6.67 -0.79
C THR A 97 5.85 -5.97 0.51
N MET A 98 4.56 -5.74 0.71
CA MET A 98 4.03 -5.19 1.96
C MET A 98 2.72 -5.87 2.36
N SER A 99 2.49 -5.95 3.67
CA SER A 99 1.21 -6.40 4.24
C SER A 99 0.37 -5.17 4.58
N LEU A 100 -0.89 -5.16 4.13
CA LEU A 100 -1.81 -4.05 4.29
C LEU A 100 -3.09 -4.48 5.00
N SER A 101 -3.49 -3.73 6.01
CA SER A 101 -4.79 -3.87 6.68
C SER A 101 -5.66 -2.66 6.36
N LYS A 102 -6.99 -2.87 6.27
CA LYS A 102 -7.94 -1.77 6.09
C LYS A 102 -8.36 -1.26 7.47
N GLY A 103 -7.96 -0.04 7.82
CA GLY A 103 -8.46 0.67 9.00
C GLY A 103 -9.56 1.67 8.62
N ASP A 104 -10.17 2.28 9.64
CA ASP A 104 -11.29 3.23 9.48
C ASP A 104 -10.94 4.45 8.63
N LYS A 105 -9.66 4.86 8.63
CA LYS A 105 -9.15 6.06 7.94
C LYS A 105 -8.36 5.75 6.67
N GLY A 106 -8.31 4.49 6.22
CA GLY A 106 -7.57 4.09 5.03
C GLY A 106 -6.73 2.83 5.23
N TRP A 107 -5.76 2.62 4.34
CA TRP A 107 -4.85 1.47 4.40
C TRP A 107 -3.72 1.72 5.39
N ILE A 108 -3.36 0.68 6.14
CA ILE A 108 -2.30 0.71 7.14
C ILE A 108 -1.22 -0.30 6.72
N MET A 109 0.03 0.13 6.76
CA MET A 109 1.18 -0.74 6.51
C MET A 109 1.50 -1.54 7.76
N GLU A 110 1.34 -2.84 7.67
CA GLU A 110 1.74 -3.80 8.70
C GLU A 110 3.19 -4.20 8.47
N ARG A 111 3.95 -4.36 9.55
CA ARG A 111 5.32 -4.90 9.48
C ARG A 111 5.20 -6.40 9.16
N ILE A 112 5.86 -6.85 8.08
CA ILE A 112 6.04 -8.29 7.76
C ILE A 112 7.07 -8.88 8.73
#